data_AF-A0A094KM75-F1
#
_entry.id   AF-A0A094KM75-F1
#
_cell.length_a   1.000
_cell.length_b   1.000
_cell.length_c   1.000
_cell.angle_alpha   90.00
_cell.angle_beta   90.00
_cell.angle_gamma   90.00
#
_symmetry.space_group_name_H-M   'P 1'
#
loop_
_entity.id
_entity.type
_entity.pdbx_description
1 polymer ?
#
loop_
_entity_poly.entity_id
_entity_poly.type
_entity_poly.pdbx_seq_one_letter_code
_entity_poly.pdbx_strand_id
1 'polypeptide(L)'
;RGRPLQESFIKLVEACNDISINMDRWLSRLESCRWLSPVQAAALSTACLAAQCMDREEASVLVHGAEGTDTTLLVTALAQVILDPSCRTLVGFQGLLEREWIKAGHPFHLRCAHSAYSHARLKQEAPLFLLFLDCVWQLSRQFPFSLEFGERFLLTLFDNAYASAYGTFLCNNEKERCLCKVKESTHSLWAWLNQPGEKKKYLNPLYSHNVLVIWPSVEPQSIQLWQGLFFRWIRSSQYLDEAWAEIQRLAEGN
;
A
#
# COMPACT_ATOMS: atom_id res chain seq x y z
N ARG A 1 8.76 -2.16 -18.76
CA ARG A 1 9.35 -1.80 -17.44
C ARG A 1 8.30 -2.18 -16.39
N GLY A 2 8.66 -2.70 -15.23
CA GLY A 2 7.70 -3.29 -14.28
C GLY A 2 7.40 -4.79 -14.46
N ARG A 3 7.77 -5.39 -15.60
CA ARG A 3 7.62 -6.84 -15.86
C ARG A 3 8.19 -7.76 -14.75
N PRO A 4 9.40 -7.53 -14.21
CA PRO A 4 9.92 -8.38 -13.14
C PRO A 4 9.06 -8.32 -11.86
N LEU A 5 8.50 -7.15 -11.56
CA LEU A 5 7.63 -6.97 -10.40
C LEU A 5 6.26 -7.62 -10.62
N GLN A 6 5.70 -7.51 -11.83
CA GLN A 6 4.47 -8.20 -12.20
C GLN A 6 4.65 -9.73 -12.15
N GLU A 7 5.76 -10.25 -12.69
CA GLU A 7 6.08 -11.68 -12.62
C GLU A 7 6.29 -12.16 -11.18
N SER A 8 6.93 -11.33 -10.35
CA SER A 8 7.10 -11.59 -8.92
C SER A 8 5.74 -11.73 -8.21
N PHE A 9 4.83 -10.80 -8.50
CA PHE A 9 3.48 -10.79 -7.95
C PHE A 9 2.64 -11.98 -8.40
N ILE A 10 2.65 -12.33 -9.70
CA ILE A 10 1.93 -13.50 -10.24
C ILE A 10 2.41 -14.78 -9.54
N LYS A 11 3.74 -14.97 -9.43
CA LYS A 11 4.31 -16.14 -8.73
C LYS A 11 3.92 -16.18 -7.26
N LEU A 12 3.85 -15.02 -6.59
CA LEU A 12 3.43 -14.96 -5.19
C LEU A 12 1.97 -15.39 -5.05
N VAL A 13 1.08 -14.86 -5.89
CA VAL A 13 -0.35 -15.23 -5.90
C VAL A 13 -0.53 -16.72 -6.16
N GLU A 14 0.19 -17.28 -7.14
CA GLU A 14 0.17 -18.71 -7.45
C GLU A 14 0.70 -19.57 -6.29
N ALA A 15 1.77 -19.12 -5.63
CA ALA A 15 2.30 -19.80 -4.45
C ALA A 15 1.26 -19.80 -3.33
N CYS A 16 0.71 -18.62 -2.98
CA CYS A 16 -0.24 -18.44 -1.90
C CYS A 16 -1.50 -19.29 -2.08
N ASN A 17 -2.07 -19.37 -3.28
CA ASN A 17 -3.31 -20.09 -3.52
C ASN A 17 -3.18 -21.62 -3.57
N ASP A 18 -1.96 -22.17 -3.63
CA ASP A 18 -1.74 -23.62 -3.66
C ASP A 18 -1.63 -24.19 -2.25
N ILE A 19 -2.77 -24.58 -1.67
CA ILE A 19 -2.86 -25.17 -0.33
C ILE A 19 -2.45 -26.66 -0.27
N SER A 20 -2.14 -27.28 -1.42
CA SER A 20 -1.87 -28.72 -1.52
C SER A 20 -0.41 -29.10 -1.30
N ILE A 21 0.48 -28.11 -1.20
CA ILE A 21 1.93 -28.31 -1.13
C ILE A 21 2.45 -28.44 0.30
N ASN A 22 3.54 -29.19 0.46
CA ASN A 22 4.24 -29.31 1.74
C ASN A 22 5.06 -28.04 2.07
N MET A 23 5.57 -27.98 3.30
CA MET A 23 6.30 -26.81 3.80
C MET A 23 7.55 -26.46 3.00
N ASP A 24 8.36 -27.45 2.58
CA ASP A 24 9.59 -27.20 1.82
C ASP A 24 9.28 -26.58 0.46
N ARG A 25 8.25 -27.09 -0.23
CA ARG A 25 7.82 -26.57 -1.51
C ARG A 25 7.17 -25.20 -1.38
N TRP A 26 6.43 -24.96 -0.31
CA TRP A 26 5.90 -23.64 0.03
C TRP A 26 7.02 -22.60 0.19
N LEU A 27 8.03 -22.90 1.02
CA LEU A 27 9.16 -22.00 1.26
C LEU A 27 9.96 -21.76 -0.02
N SER A 28 10.22 -22.80 -0.82
CA SER A 28 10.90 -22.68 -2.10
C SER A 28 10.13 -21.80 -3.10
N ARG A 29 8.80 -21.93 -3.18
CA ARG A 29 7.98 -21.06 -4.04
C ARG A 29 7.97 -19.62 -3.56
N LEU A 30 7.87 -19.39 -2.25
CA LEU A 30 7.91 -18.06 -1.64
C LEU A 30 9.26 -17.38 -1.93
N GLU A 31 10.37 -18.10 -1.82
CA GLU A 31 11.69 -17.60 -2.20
C GLU A 31 11.75 -17.27 -3.72
N SER A 32 11.22 -18.18 -4.56
CA SER A 32 11.27 -18.02 -6.02
C SER A 32 10.44 -16.86 -6.56
N CYS A 33 9.40 -16.42 -5.82
CA CYS A 33 8.57 -15.29 -6.23
C CYS A 33 9.29 -13.95 -6.04
N ARG A 34 10.23 -13.86 -5.08
CA ARG A 34 11.04 -12.67 -4.79
C ARG A 34 10.26 -11.39 -4.43
N TRP A 35 9.00 -11.49 -3.98
CA TRP A 35 8.17 -10.32 -3.69
C TRP A 35 8.69 -9.47 -2.53
N LEU A 36 9.29 -10.10 -1.50
CA LEU A 36 9.81 -9.36 -0.35
C LEU A 36 11.06 -8.54 -0.69
N SER A 37 11.79 -8.90 -1.75
CA SER A 37 12.99 -8.17 -2.18
C SER A 37 12.70 -6.73 -2.65
N PRO A 38 11.73 -6.44 -3.54
CA PRO A 38 11.37 -5.07 -3.88
C PRO A 38 10.70 -4.31 -2.72
N VAL A 39 9.97 -4.97 -1.83
CA VAL A 39 9.43 -4.34 -0.60
C VAL A 39 10.58 -3.80 0.26
N GLN A 40 11.57 -4.65 0.52
CA GLN A 40 12.73 -4.31 1.34
C GLN A 40 13.66 -3.30 0.64
N ALA A 41 14.25 -3.70 -0.49
CA ALA A 41 15.39 -3.01 -1.09
C ALA A 41 14.94 -1.82 -1.95
N ALA A 42 14.00 -2.02 -2.87
CA ALA A 42 13.62 -0.98 -3.82
C ALA A 42 12.78 0.12 -3.18
N ALA A 43 11.88 -0.24 -2.26
CA ALA A 43 10.93 0.67 -1.65
C ALA A 43 11.41 1.20 -0.28
N LEU A 44 11.39 0.36 0.76
CA LEU A 44 11.65 0.81 2.13
C LEU A 44 13.08 1.32 2.33
N SER A 45 14.10 0.59 1.87
CA SER A 45 15.50 1.00 2.03
C SER A 45 15.79 2.33 1.33
N THR A 46 15.31 2.50 0.09
CA THR A 46 15.46 3.75 -0.67
C THR A 46 14.73 4.91 -0.01
N ALA A 47 13.51 4.69 0.49
CA ALA A 47 12.74 5.71 1.20
C ALA A 47 13.40 6.10 2.53
N CYS A 48 13.97 5.15 3.27
CA CYS A 48 14.74 5.42 4.49
C CYS A 48 15.99 6.23 4.18
N LEU A 49 16.71 5.92 3.10
CA LEU A 49 17.87 6.70 2.67
C LEU A 49 17.47 8.15 2.35
N ALA A 50 16.41 8.34 1.57
CA ALA A 50 15.90 9.68 1.26
C ALA A 50 15.48 10.43 2.53
N ALA A 51 14.77 9.77 3.44
CA ALA A 51 14.38 10.34 4.72
C ALA A 51 15.61 10.70 5.58
N GLN A 52 16.64 9.86 5.60
CA GLN A 52 17.87 10.09 6.37
C GLN A 52 18.62 11.33 5.88
N CYS A 53 18.80 11.48 4.56
CA CYS A 53 19.44 12.66 4.01
C CYS A 53 18.68 13.95 4.37
N MET A 54 17.35 13.92 4.42
CA MET A 54 16.53 15.09 4.76
C MET A 54 16.55 15.41 6.26
N ASP A 55 16.33 14.41 7.11
CA ASP A 55 16.16 14.59 8.56
C ASP A 55 17.47 14.74 9.32
N ARG A 56 18.53 14.01 8.92
CA ARG A 56 19.79 13.95 9.67
C ARG A 56 20.93 14.72 9.02
N GLU A 57 20.96 14.79 7.70
CA GLU A 57 22.03 15.45 6.95
C GLU A 57 21.63 16.86 6.48
N GLU A 58 20.38 17.27 6.74
CA GLU A 58 19.81 18.56 6.35
C GLU A 58 19.95 18.83 4.83
N ALA A 59 19.93 17.77 4.02
CA ALA A 59 20.14 17.82 2.58
C ALA A 59 18.82 17.79 1.80
N SER A 60 18.81 18.48 0.65
CA SER A 60 17.73 18.36 -0.33
C SER A 60 17.95 17.13 -1.21
N VAL A 61 16.94 16.28 -1.33
CA VAL A 61 17.02 15.02 -2.10
C VAL A 61 16.17 15.12 -3.37
N LEU A 62 16.79 14.85 -4.53
CA LEU A 62 16.08 14.67 -5.79
C LEU A 62 15.88 13.17 -6.04
N VAL A 63 14.63 12.71 -5.99
CA VAL A 63 14.26 11.34 -6.36
C VAL A 63 13.78 11.33 -7.81
N HIS A 64 14.37 10.49 -8.66
CA HIS A 64 13.88 10.30 -10.02
C HIS A 64 13.98 8.83 -10.45
N GLY A 65 12.99 8.40 -11.23
CA GLY A 65 12.95 7.14 -11.94
C GLY A 65 13.00 7.41 -13.44
N ALA A 66 12.77 6.38 -14.25
CA ALA A 66 12.84 6.52 -15.70
C ALA A 66 11.81 7.52 -16.26
N GLU A 67 10.57 7.50 -15.75
CA GLU A 67 9.47 8.36 -16.22
C GLU A 67 8.89 9.25 -15.10
N GLY A 68 9.40 9.15 -13.86
CA GLY A 68 8.89 9.91 -12.72
C GLY A 68 7.52 9.51 -12.18
N THR A 69 6.80 8.57 -12.81
CA THR A 69 5.40 8.25 -12.50
C THR A 69 5.17 6.90 -11.78
N ASP A 70 6.26 6.18 -11.47
CA ASP A 70 6.20 4.86 -10.82
C ASP A 70 7.08 4.86 -9.55
N THR A 71 8.33 4.40 -9.65
CA THR A 71 9.24 4.24 -8.49
C THR A 71 9.56 5.54 -7.78
N THR A 72 9.52 6.67 -8.50
CA THR A 72 9.66 8.00 -7.90
C THR A 72 8.56 8.26 -6.88
N LEU A 73 7.30 8.10 -7.30
CA LEU A 73 6.13 8.33 -6.44
C LEU A 73 6.09 7.36 -5.27
N LEU A 74 6.49 6.11 -5.49
CA LEU A 74 6.65 5.10 -4.43
C LEU A 74 7.62 5.58 -3.33
N VAL A 75 8.81 6.02 -3.71
CA VAL A 75 9.85 6.45 -2.77
C VAL A 75 9.49 7.76 -2.09
N THR A 76 8.99 8.76 -2.84
CA THR A 76 8.62 10.06 -2.28
C THR A 76 7.43 9.96 -1.34
N ALA A 77 6.42 9.13 -1.65
CA ALA A 77 5.29 8.91 -0.76
C ALA A 77 5.71 8.18 0.52
N LEU A 78 6.55 7.14 0.43
CA LEU A 78 7.04 6.43 1.62
C LEU A 78 7.92 7.30 2.51
N ALA A 79 8.82 8.10 1.93
CA ALA A 79 9.63 9.05 2.70
C ALA A 79 8.74 10.05 3.46
N GLN A 80 7.64 10.52 2.86
CA GLN A 80 6.67 11.39 3.53
C GLN A 80 5.93 10.69 4.67
N VAL A 81 5.54 9.41 4.52
CA VAL A 81 4.93 8.64 5.63
C VAL A 81 5.94 8.46 6.78
N ILE A 82 7.22 8.26 6.47
CA ILE A 82 8.31 8.12 7.45
C ILE A 82 8.55 9.42 8.21
N LEU A 83 8.65 10.53 7.49
CA LEU A 83 9.05 11.83 8.03
C LEU A 83 7.91 12.60 8.68
N ASP A 84 6.73 12.64 8.04
CA ASP A 84 5.65 13.56 8.39
C ASP A 84 4.51 12.85 9.16
N PRO A 85 4.27 13.21 10.44
CA PRO A 85 3.12 12.74 11.21
C PRO A 85 1.76 13.00 10.54
N SER A 86 1.64 14.09 9.77
CA SER A 86 0.37 14.43 9.10
C SER A 86 -0.03 13.35 8.11
N CYS A 87 0.94 12.76 7.40
CA CYS A 87 0.76 11.69 6.42
C CYS A 87 0.36 10.34 7.06
N ARG A 88 0.42 10.22 8.39
CA ARG A 88 0.03 9.01 9.14
C ARG A 88 -1.40 9.06 9.68
N THR A 89 -2.08 10.20 9.53
CA THR A 89 -3.53 10.33 9.77
C THR A 89 -4.31 9.77 8.58
N LEU A 90 -5.55 9.31 8.78
CA LEU A 90 -6.40 8.81 7.70
C LEU A 90 -6.61 9.88 6.62
N VAL A 91 -6.93 11.10 7.04
CA VAL A 91 -7.15 12.23 6.12
C VAL A 91 -5.86 12.65 5.44
N GLY A 92 -4.75 12.74 6.18
CA GLY A 92 -3.46 13.11 5.61
C GLY A 92 -2.92 12.07 4.65
N PHE A 93 -3.11 10.78 4.91
CA PHE A 93 -2.75 9.72 3.97
C PHE A 93 -3.61 9.74 2.71
N GLN A 94 -4.92 9.98 2.80
CA GLN A 94 -5.76 10.23 1.63
C GLN A 94 -5.26 11.43 0.82
N GLY A 95 -4.88 12.52 1.49
CA GLY A 95 -4.27 13.70 0.86
C GLY A 95 -2.93 13.40 0.18
N LEU A 96 -2.08 12.56 0.80
CA LEU A 96 -0.85 12.07 0.22
C LEU A 96 -1.11 11.29 -1.06
N LEU A 97 -2.07 10.35 -1.06
CA LEU A 97 -2.46 9.58 -2.23
C LEU A 97 -2.98 10.48 -3.37
N GLU A 98 -3.83 11.45 -3.02
CA GLU A 98 -4.37 12.41 -3.99
C GLU A 98 -3.26 13.23 -4.65
N ARG A 99 -2.25 13.67 -3.90
CA ARG A 99 -1.13 14.46 -4.43
C ARG A 99 -0.11 13.59 -5.17
N GLU A 100 0.46 12.61 -4.50
CA GLU A 100 1.63 11.86 -4.98
C GLU A 100 1.28 10.76 -5.97
N TRP A 101 0.08 10.20 -5.94
CA TRP A 101 -0.28 9.12 -6.86
C TRP A 101 -1.23 9.61 -7.95
N ILE A 102 -2.31 10.30 -7.55
CA ILE A 102 -3.37 10.68 -8.49
C ILE A 102 -2.97 11.90 -9.32
N LYS A 103 -2.65 13.03 -8.68
CA LYS A 103 -2.31 14.28 -9.37
C LYS A 103 -0.95 14.24 -10.05
N ALA A 104 0.03 13.57 -9.45
CA ALA A 104 1.36 13.38 -10.04
C ALA A 104 1.35 12.43 -11.26
N GLY A 105 0.22 11.78 -11.57
CA GLY A 105 0.02 11.05 -12.81
C GLY A 105 0.52 9.60 -12.81
N HIS A 106 0.37 8.90 -11.67
CA HIS A 106 0.52 7.45 -11.69
C HIS A 106 -0.52 6.83 -12.65
N PRO A 107 -0.11 6.03 -13.64
CA PRO A 107 -1.00 5.55 -14.68
C PRO A 107 -1.86 4.36 -14.21
N PHE A 108 -2.79 4.59 -13.27
CA PHE A 108 -3.64 3.56 -12.65
C PHE A 108 -4.36 2.70 -13.69
N HIS A 109 -5.00 3.31 -14.71
CA HIS A 109 -5.71 2.54 -15.73
C HIS A 109 -4.81 1.56 -16.50
N LEU A 110 -3.56 1.92 -16.78
CA LEU A 110 -2.59 1.02 -17.44
C LEU A 110 -1.93 0.03 -16.48
N ARG A 111 -1.73 0.41 -15.21
CA ARG A 111 -1.02 -0.41 -14.20
C ARG A 111 -1.93 -1.45 -13.55
N CYS A 112 -3.22 -1.14 -13.43
CA CYS A 112 -4.27 -1.94 -12.79
C CYS A 112 -5.37 -2.35 -13.78
N ALA A 113 -5.05 -2.45 -15.08
CA ALA A 113 -6.03 -2.68 -16.15
C ALA A 113 -6.83 -3.99 -16.00
N HIS A 114 -6.19 -5.05 -15.51
CA HIS A 114 -6.83 -6.33 -15.22
C HIS A 114 -6.77 -6.63 -13.73
N SER A 115 -7.62 -7.57 -13.32
CA SER A 115 -7.58 -8.13 -11.96
C SER A 115 -6.15 -8.44 -11.55
N ALA A 116 -5.83 -8.13 -10.30
CA ALA A 116 -4.59 -8.52 -9.64
C ALA A 116 -4.28 -10.03 -9.76
N TYR A 117 -5.29 -10.85 -10.06
CA TYR A 117 -5.18 -12.30 -10.21
C TYR A 117 -5.16 -12.76 -11.69
N SER A 118 -5.05 -11.84 -12.64
CA SER A 118 -4.98 -12.17 -14.06
C SER A 118 -3.65 -12.82 -14.42
N HIS A 119 -3.70 -13.94 -15.14
CA HIS A 119 -2.51 -14.58 -15.72
C HIS A 119 -2.07 -13.92 -17.05
N ALA A 120 -2.80 -12.91 -17.53
CA ALA A 120 -2.45 -12.19 -18.75
C ALA A 120 -1.15 -11.38 -18.57
N ARG A 121 -0.18 -11.59 -19.44
CA ARG A 121 1.14 -10.93 -19.37
C ARG A 121 1.17 -9.70 -20.26
N LEU A 122 0.59 -8.60 -19.80
CA LEU A 122 0.60 -7.34 -20.55
C LEU A 122 1.86 -6.52 -20.26
N LYS A 123 2.33 -5.79 -21.27
CA LYS A 123 3.63 -5.08 -21.23
C LYS A 123 3.67 -3.92 -20.23
N GLN A 124 2.52 -3.42 -19.79
CA GLN A 124 2.40 -2.15 -19.04
C GLN A 124 1.81 -2.31 -17.63
N GLU A 125 1.36 -3.49 -17.23
CA GLU A 125 0.92 -3.74 -15.87
C GLU A 125 2.11 -3.86 -14.92
N ALA A 126 1.96 -3.28 -13.74
CA ALA A 126 2.93 -3.43 -12.66
C ALA A 126 2.29 -3.03 -11.31
N PRO A 127 2.44 -3.84 -10.26
CA PRO A 127 1.72 -3.67 -8.99
C PRO A 127 2.44 -2.65 -8.08
N LEU A 128 2.79 -1.47 -8.61
CA LEU A 128 3.56 -0.45 -7.86
C LEU A 128 2.75 0.16 -6.73
N PHE A 129 1.48 0.44 -6.99
CA PHE A 129 0.59 0.92 -5.94
C PHE A 129 0.39 -0.14 -4.85
N LEU A 130 0.27 -1.42 -5.22
CA LEU A 130 0.26 -2.51 -4.24
C LEU A 130 1.59 -2.58 -3.46
N LEU A 131 2.74 -2.46 -4.13
CA LEU A 131 4.04 -2.47 -3.48
C LEU A 131 4.15 -1.33 -2.44
N PHE A 132 3.61 -0.16 -2.75
CA PHE A 132 3.48 0.95 -1.81
C PHE A 132 2.62 0.58 -0.60
N LEU A 133 1.42 0.03 -0.83
CA LEU A 133 0.53 -0.38 0.26
C LEU A 133 1.15 -1.47 1.14
N ASP A 134 1.87 -2.42 0.57
CA ASP A 134 2.61 -3.45 1.32
C ASP A 134 3.67 -2.80 2.22
N CYS A 135 4.44 -1.84 1.69
CA CYS A 135 5.41 -1.09 2.50
C CYS A 135 4.73 -0.32 3.65
N VAL A 136 3.59 0.31 3.42
CA VAL A 136 2.81 0.98 4.48
C VAL A 136 2.28 -0.02 5.51
N TRP A 137 1.92 -1.23 5.09
CA TRP A 137 1.58 -2.33 6.00
C TRP A 137 2.80 -2.81 6.80
N GLN A 138 4.01 -2.86 6.22
CA GLN A 138 5.22 -3.13 7.00
C GLN A 138 5.44 -2.04 8.07
N LEU A 139 5.22 -0.77 7.73
CA LEU A 139 5.31 0.34 8.68
C LEU A 139 4.26 0.21 9.81
N SER A 140 3.01 -0.10 9.48
CA SER A 140 1.96 -0.27 10.50
C SER A 140 2.28 -1.40 11.47
N ARG A 141 2.91 -2.48 10.99
CA ARG A 141 3.35 -3.59 11.83
C ARG A 141 4.52 -3.25 12.75
N GLN A 142 5.49 -2.48 12.27
CA GLN A 142 6.64 -2.08 13.08
C GLN A 142 6.29 -0.94 14.04
N PHE A 143 5.28 -0.13 13.69
CA PHE A 143 4.81 1.02 14.48
C PHE A 143 3.30 0.95 14.73
N PRO A 144 2.81 -0.02 15.53
CA PRO A 144 1.39 -0.32 15.69
C PRO A 144 0.53 0.84 16.23
N PHE A 145 1.14 1.83 16.87
CA PHE A 145 0.45 3.00 17.42
C PHE A 145 0.55 4.24 16.52
N SER A 146 1.41 4.24 15.49
CA SER A 146 1.78 5.48 14.78
C SER A 146 0.90 5.84 13.59
N LEU A 147 0.09 4.90 13.08
CA LEU A 147 -0.81 5.11 11.94
C LEU A 147 -2.26 5.12 12.44
N GLU A 148 -3.03 6.15 12.06
CA GLU A 148 -4.43 6.33 12.47
C GLU A 148 -5.35 5.31 11.79
N PHE A 149 -4.90 4.70 10.69
CA PHE A 149 -5.67 3.74 9.91
C PHE A 149 -5.08 2.33 10.03
N GLY A 150 -5.96 1.34 9.96
CA GLY A 150 -5.61 -0.09 10.04
C GLY A 150 -5.44 -0.76 8.69
N GLU A 151 -5.14 -2.05 8.73
CA GLU A 151 -4.96 -2.92 7.55
C GLU A 151 -6.18 -2.92 6.63
N ARG A 152 -7.39 -2.88 7.19
CA ARG A 152 -8.64 -2.87 6.42
C ARG A 152 -8.71 -1.72 5.41
N PHE A 153 -8.19 -0.55 5.78
CA PHE A 153 -8.14 0.60 4.87
C PHE A 153 -7.21 0.33 3.68
N LEU A 154 -6.04 -0.24 3.93
CA LEU A 154 -5.07 -0.59 2.88
C LEU A 154 -5.64 -1.66 1.93
N LEU A 155 -6.37 -2.65 2.46
CA LEU A 155 -7.06 -3.65 1.65
C LEU A 155 -8.16 -3.01 0.78
N THR A 156 -8.94 -2.07 1.33
CA THR A 156 -9.96 -1.33 0.58
C THR A 156 -9.36 -0.46 -0.52
N LEU A 157 -8.21 0.17 -0.28
CA LEU A 157 -7.47 0.92 -1.30
C LEU A 157 -6.98 -0.01 -2.41
N PHE A 158 -6.44 -1.18 -2.06
CA PHE A 158 -6.02 -2.19 -3.02
C PHE A 158 -7.20 -2.61 -3.90
N ASP A 159 -8.32 -3.03 -3.32
CA ASP A 159 -9.47 -3.51 -4.10
C ASP A 159 -10.00 -2.42 -5.04
N ASN A 160 -10.10 -1.17 -4.56
CA ASN A 160 -10.57 -0.03 -5.36
C ASN A 160 -9.56 0.44 -6.43
N ALA A 161 -8.28 0.09 -6.33
CA ALA A 161 -7.33 0.40 -7.41
C ALA A 161 -7.54 -0.50 -8.64
N TYR A 162 -8.04 -1.73 -8.45
CA TYR A 162 -8.28 -2.69 -9.52
C TYR A 162 -9.74 -2.75 -9.98
N ALA A 163 -10.69 -2.64 -9.04
CA ALA A 163 -12.12 -2.69 -9.33
C ALA A 163 -12.86 -1.76 -8.38
N SER A 164 -13.45 -0.69 -8.92
CA SER A 164 -14.10 0.34 -8.11
C SER A 164 -15.39 0.84 -8.74
N ALA A 165 -16.35 1.19 -7.87
CA ALA A 165 -17.52 1.98 -8.23
C ALA A 165 -17.24 3.51 -8.20
N TYR A 166 -16.01 3.92 -7.85
CA TYR A 166 -15.61 5.32 -7.67
C TYR A 166 -14.62 5.77 -8.75
N GLY A 167 -14.59 7.07 -9.03
CA GLY A 167 -13.66 7.66 -10.01
C GLY A 167 -12.24 7.89 -9.51
N THR A 168 -11.94 7.56 -8.26
CA THR A 168 -10.71 8.00 -7.57
C THR A 168 -9.45 7.44 -8.23
N PHE A 169 -9.45 6.19 -8.67
CA PHE A 169 -8.31 5.56 -9.34
C PHE A 169 -8.50 5.36 -10.86
N LEU A 170 -9.44 6.06 -11.49
CA LEU A 170 -9.65 6.00 -12.95
C LEU A 170 -8.62 6.82 -13.73
N CYS A 171 -8.46 6.51 -15.02
CA CYS A 171 -7.54 7.18 -15.96
C CYS A 171 -6.05 7.08 -15.56
N ASN A 172 -5.16 7.68 -16.37
CA ASN A 172 -3.72 7.60 -16.14
C ASN A 172 -3.07 8.89 -15.63
N ASN A 173 -3.76 10.02 -15.75
CA ASN A 173 -3.22 11.33 -15.39
C ASN A 173 -4.36 12.34 -15.23
N GLU A 174 -4.03 13.51 -14.67
CA GLU A 174 -4.99 14.60 -14.44
C GLU A 174 -5.67 15.07 -15.73
N LYS A 175 -4.90 15.18 -16.83
CA LYS A 175 -5.43 15.59 -18.14
C LYS A 175 -6.54 14.67 -18.63
N GLU A 176 -6.33 13.35 -18.58
CA GLU A 176 -7.35 12.36 -18.95
C GLU A 176 -8.58 12.43 -18.04
N ARG A 177 -8.38 12.62 -16.73
CA ARG A 177 -9.50 12.74 -15.76
C ARG A 177 -10.38 13.96 -16.06
N CYS A 178 -9.76 15.07 -16.46
CA CYS A 178 -10.46 16.28 -16.89
C CYS A 178 -11.24 16.04 -18.19
N LEU A 179 -10.62 15.40 -19.18
CA LEU A 179 -11.28 15.06 -20.46
C LEU A 179 -12.47 14.12 -20.27
N CYS A 180 -12.34 13.13 -19.38
CA CYS A 180 -13.39 12.17 -19.03
C CYS A 180 -14.43 12.74 -18.04
N LYS A 181 -14.28 13.99 -17.56
CA LYS A 181 -15.17 14.62 -16.57
C LYS A 181 -15.42 13.71 -15.36
N VAL A 182 -14.34 13.11 -14.83
CA VAL A 182 -14.43 12.09 -13.77
C VAL A 182 -15.08 12.69 -12.52
N LYS A 183 -14.76 13.92 -12.15
CA LYS A 183 -15.29 14.57 -10.95
C LYS A 183 -16.81 14.79 -11.03
N GLU A 184 -17.32 15.06 -12.22
CA GLU A 184 -18.73 15.33 -12.49
C GLU A 184 -19.52 14.05 -12.73
N SER A 185 -18.87 13.02 -13.28
CA SER A 185 -19.53 11.81 -13.78
C SER A 185 -19.40 10.61 -12.83
N THR A 186 -18.65 10.73 -11.73
CA THR A 186 -18.41 9.65 -10.78
C THR A 186 -18.39 10.14 -9.33
N HIS A 187 -18.51 9.22 -8.38
CA HIS A 187 -18.34 9.52 -6.96
C HIS A 187 -16.88 9.37 -6.51
N SER A 188 -16.50 10.14 -5.49
CA SER A 188 -15.19 10.03 -4.84
C SER A 188 -15.20 8.91 -3.79
N LEU A 189 -14.16 8.08 -3.80
CA LEU A 189 -13.91 7.06 -2.77
C LEU A 189 -13.71 7.72 -1.41
N TRP A 190 -13.01 8.85 -1.37
CA TRP A 190 -12.77 9.62 -0.14
C TRP A 190 -14.07 10.08 0.51
N ALA A 191 -15.02 10.55 -0.30
CA ALA A 191 -16.33 10.98 0.19
C ALA A 191 -17.11 9.84 0.85
N TRP A 192 -16.96 8.60 0.35
CA TRP A 192 -17.58 7.42 0.95
C TRP A 192 -16.85 6.94 2.21
N LEU A 193 -15.52 6.79 2.14
CA LEU A 193 -14.70 6.31 3.27
C LEU A 193 -14.78 7.24 4.49
N ASN A 194 -14.97 8.55 4.27
CA ASN A 194 -15.04 9.53 5.34
C ASN A 194 -16.43 9.67 5.97
N GLN A 195 -17.44 8.91 5.52
CA GLN A 195 -18.74 8.88 6.19
C GLN A 195 -18.58 8.34 7.62
N PRO A 196 -19.22 8.93 8.65
CA PRO A 196 -18.93 8.59 10.05
C PRO A 196 -19.03 7.10 10.40
N GLY A 197 -20.02 6.39 9.88
CA GLY A 197 -20.19 4.94 10.11
C GLY A 197 -19.18 4.07 9.37
N GLU A 198 -18.65 4.55 8.25
CA GLU A 198 -17.71 3.83 7.40
C GLU A 198 -16.27 4.08 7.89
N LYS A 199 -15.94 5.35 8.18
CA LYS A 199 -14.65 5.82 8.71
C LYS A 199 -14.18 4.99 9.89
N LYS A 200 -15.07 4.72 10.86
CA LYS A 200 -14.73 3.96 12.08
C LYS A 200 -14.13 2.58 11.80
N LYS A 201 -14.54 1.91 10.71
CA LYS A 201 -14.04 0.57 10.34
C LYS A 201 -12.57 0.59 9.93
N TYR A 202 -12.06 1.76 9.55
CA TYR A 202 -10.71 1.94 9.04
C TYR A 202 -9.75 2.48 10.07
N LEU A 203 -10.25 2.97 11.21
CA LEU A 203 -9.42 3.56 12.25
C LEU A 203 -8.71 2.46 13.05
N ASN A 204 -7.49 2.77 13.44
CA ASN A 204 -6.71 1.97 14.37
C ASN A 204 -7.06 2.42 15.81
N PRO A 205 -7.70 1.58 16.64
CA PRO A 205 -8.01 1.92 18.03
C PRO A 205 -6.78 2.24 18.88
N LEU A 206 -5.62 1.70 18.49
CA LEU A 206 -4.36 1.90 19.19
C LEU A 206 -3.63 3.17 18.74
N TYR A 207 -4.19 3.96 17.83
CA TYR A 207 -3.50 5.14 17.33
C TYR A 207 -3.19 6.14 18.45
N SER A 208 -1.92 6.54 18.50
CA SER A 208 -1.42 7.63 19.31
C SER A 208 -0.60 8.54 18.42
N HIS A 209 -0.82 9.85 18.54
CA HIS A 209 -0.16 10.82 17.70
C HIS A 209 1.36 10.82 17.97
N ASN A 210 2.12 10.19 17.08
CA ASN A 210 3.57 10.11 17.15
C ASN A 210 4.21 11.18 16.26
N VAL A 211 4.75 12.23 16.88
CA VAL A 211 5.40 13.34 16.16
C VAL A 211 6.79 12.99 15.60
N LEU A 212 7.39 11.90 16.06
CA LEU A 212 8.75 11.52 15.68
C LEU A 212 8.77 10.85 14.30
N VAL A 213 9.91 10.96 13.63
CA VAL A 213 10.23 10.18 12.43
C VAL A 213 10.23 8.70 12.78
N ILE A 214 9.60 7.87 11.95
CA ILE A 214 9.55 6.41 12.15
C ILE A 214 10.62 5.72 11.28
N TRP A 215 11.64 5.16 11.92
CA TRP A 215 12.75 4.47 11.22
C TRP A 215 12.51 2.96 11.17
N PRO A 216 11.90 2.41 10.10
CA PRO A 216 11.66 0.97 10.04
C PRO A 216 12.97 0.20 9.91
N SER A 217 12.98 -0.98 10.50
CA SER A 217 13.94 -2.04 10.23
C SER A 217 13.71 -2.56 8.81
N VAL A 218 14.75 -2.45 7.97
CA VAL A 218 14.77 -2.91 6.57
C VAL A 218 15.62 -4.18 6.41
N GLU A 219 15.98 -4.83 7.51
CA GLU A 219 16.64 -6.12 7.50
C GLU A 219 15.67 -7.23 7.05
N PRO A 220 16.15 -8.27 6.34
CA PRO A 220 15.28 -9.31 5.79
C PRO A 220 14.39 -10.01 6.83
N GLN A 221 14.86 -10.19 8.08
CA GLN A 221 14.09 -10.81 9.15
C GLN A 221 12.88 -10.00 9.63
N SER A 222 12.87 -8.69 9.35
CA SER A 222 11.81 -7.77 9.79
C SER A 222 10.69 -7.62 8.76
N ILE A 223 10.97 -7.96 7.50
CA ILE A 223 10.01 -7.90 6.41
C ILE A 223 9.21 -9.20 6.36
N GLN A 224 7.89 -9.10 6.43
CA GLN A 224 7.02 -10.27 6.44
C GLN A 224 6.06 -10.27 5.27
N LEU A 225 5.56 -11.45 4.90
CA LEU A 225 4.49 -11.56 3.91
C LEU A 225 3.20 -10.92 4.46
N TRP A 226 2.54 -10.08 3.66
CA TRP A 226 1.26 -9.49 4.01
C TRP A 226 0.12 -10.52 3.99
N GLN A 227 -0.01 -11.26 5.10
CA GLN A 227 -0.94 -12.39 5.22
C GLN A 227 -2.40 -11.96 5.02
N GLY A 228 -2.80 -10.80 5.56
CA GLY A 228 -4.17 -10.30 5.43
C GLY A 228 -4.59 -9.98 3.99
N LEU A 229 -3.64 -9.74 3.08
CA LEU A 229 -3.92 -9.61 1.66
C LEU A 229 -3.78 -10.96 0.92
N PHE A 230 -2.64 -11.63 1.11
CA PHE A 230 -2.27 -12.77 0.29
C PHE A 230 -2.91 -14.10 0.72
N PHE A 231 -3.36 -14.21 1.97
CA PHE A 231 -4.07 -15.38 2.49
C PHE A 231 -5.56 -15.14 2.77
N ARG A 232 -6.11 -14.01 2.32
CA ARG A 232 -7.50 -13.61 2.60
C ARG A 232 -8.58 -14.59 2.13
N TRP A 233 -8.26 -15.44 1.17
CA TRP A 233 -9.17 -16.47 0.63
C TRP A 233 -8.94 -17.86 1.23
N ILE A 234 -7.88 -18.02 2.03
CA ILE A 234 -7.44 -19.30 2.58
C ILE A 234 -7.70 -19.36 4.08
N ARG A 235 -7.47 -18.24 4.77
CA ARG A 235 -7.69 -18.12 6.21
C ARG A 235 -8.93 -17.29 6.45
N SER A 236 -9.83 -17.83 7.26
CA SER A 236 -10.96 -17.05 7.77
C SER A 236 -10.42 -15.85 8.57
N SER A 237 -10.94 -14.66 8.30
CA SER A 237 -10.63 -13.46 9.09
C SER A 237 -11.32 -13.46 10.45
N GLN A 238 -12.26 -14.37 10.69
CA GLN A 238 -13.14 -14.35 11.87
C GLN A 238 -12.40 -14.14 13.19
N TYR A 239 -11.35 -14.92 13.46
CA TYR A 239 -10.59 -14.79 14.71
C TYR A 239 -9.83 -13.46 14.81
N LEU A 240 -9.35 -12.93 13.69
CA LEU A 240 -8.68 -11.63 13.67
C LEU A 240 -9.69 -10.51 13.87
N ASP A 241 -10.86 -10.62 13.26
CA ASP A 241 -11.97 -9.66 13.41
C ASP A 241 -12.47 -9.64 14.87
N GLU A 242 -12.61 -10.81 15.50
CA GLU A 242 -12.95 -10.96 16.92
C GLU A 242 -11.89 -10.33 17.83
N ALA A 243 -10.60 -10.59 17.56
CA ALA A 243 -9.50 -9.99 18.31
C ALA A 243 -9.49 -8.46 18.17
N TRP A 244 -9.67 -7.93 16.96
CA TRP A 244 -9.74 -6.49 16.74
C TRP A 244 -10.96 -5.84 17.40
N ALA A 245 -12.11 -6.53 17.42
CA ALA A 245 -13.28 -6.06 18.14
C ALA A 245 -13.05 -6.00 19.66
N GLU A 246 -12.31 -6.96 20.24
CA GLU A 246 -11.89 -6.90 21.64
C GLU A 246 -10.93 -5.74 21.89
N ILE A 247 -9.90 -5.57 21.04
CA ILE A 247 -8.95 -4.45 21.15
C ILE A 247 -9.68 -3.11 21.10
N GLN A 248 -10.65 -2.95 20.18
CA GLN A 248 -11.47 -1.74 20.10
C GLN A 248 -12.23 -1.50 21.41
N ARG A 249 -12.87 -2.53 21.98
CA ARG A 249 -13.58 -2.41 23.27
C ARG A 249 -12.66 -2.01 24.41
N LEU A 250 -11.46 -2.58 24.48
CA LEU A 250 -10.47 -2.25 25.51
C LEU A 250 -9.92 -0.82 25.37
N ALA A 251 -9.73 -0.35 24.13
CA ALA A 251 -9.27 1.01 23.86
C ALA A 251 -10.33 2.07 24.15
N GLU A 252 -11.61 1.78 23.91
CA GLU A 252 -12.74 2.68 24.20
C GLU A 252 -13.17 2.67 25.67
N GLY A 253 -12.81 1.62 26.42
CA GLY A 253 -13.16 1.44 27.83
C GLY A 253 -12.20 2.08 28.84
N ASN A 254 -11.07 2.64 28.38
CA ASN A 254 -10.11 3.42 29.17
C ASN A 254 -10.23 4.91 28.88
#